data_AF-A0AAQ4QXW2-F1
#
_entry.id   AF-A0AAQ4QXW2-F1
#
_cell.length_a   1.000
_cell.length_b   1.000
_cell.length_c   1.000
_cell.angle_alpha   90.00
_cell.angle_beta   90.00
_cell.angle_gamma   90.00
#
_symmetry.space_group_name_H-M   'P 1'
#
loop_
_entity.id
_entity.type
_entity.pdbx_description
1 polymer ?
#
loop_
_entity_poly.entity_id
_entity_poly.type
_entity_poly.pdbx_seq_one_letter_code
_entity_poly.pdbx_strand_id
1 'polypeptide(L)'
;MMEVSNMAGRRALKAVLIDLSGTLHVEETAVPGAQDALNRLREASVAVKFVTNTTKESKKHLLERLHRLNFDLQEEEIFTSLSAARTLLEQKRHRPLLLVEDSALQDFTGIETSEPNAVVIGLAPEQFNYQTLNKAFRLVLDGAPLIAIHKARYYKRRDGLALGPGPFVAALEYATDRNAIVVGKPEKSFFAEALSNLGCNPNEAVMIGDDARDDVGGAQNAGMLGILVRTGKYREGDERKIHPSPHLTCESFPEAVEHILKNML
;
A
#
# COMPACT_ATOMS: atom_id res chain seq x y z
N MET A 1 -10.43 -1.01 -44.94
CA MET A 1 -10.03 0.15 -44.10
C MET A 1 -9.84 -0.38 -42.70
N MET A 2 -8.59 -0.62 -42.30
CA MET A 2 -8.26 -1.08 -40.95
C MET A 2 -8.24 0.12 -40.01
N GLU A 3 -8.84 -0.06 -38.85
CA GLU A 3 -8.87 0.90 -37.75
C GLU A 3 -7.45 1.27 -37.32
N VAL A 4 -7.12 2.54 -37.50
CA VAL A 4 -5.96 3.16 -36.87
C VAL A 4 -6.35 3.40 -35.42
N SER A 5 -6.09 2.40 -34.56
CA SER A 5 -6.23 2.57 -33.12
C SER A 5 -5.16 3.52 -32.60
N ASN A 6 -5.64 4.49 -31.84
CA ASN A 6 -4.99 5.72 -31.41
C ASN A 6 -3.78 5.44 -30.49
N MET A 7 -2.55 5.43 -31.03
CA MET A 7 -1.33 5.59 -30.23
C MET A 7 -1.24 7.04 -29.75
N ALA A 8 -2.05 7.40 -28.75
CA ALA A 8 -1.79 8.59 -27.95
C ALA A 8 -0.43 8.40 -27.25
N GLY A 9 0.52 9.29 -27.54
CA GLY A 9 1.93 9.16 -27.18
C GLY A 9 2.15 8.76 -25.73
N ARG A 10 2.80 7.61 -25.51
CA ARG A 10 3.28 7.21 -24.18
C ARG A 10 4.30 8.25 -23.72
N ARG A 11 4.03 8.90 -22.59
CA ARG A 11 5.02 9.70 -21.87
C ARG A 11 6.12 8.75 -21.35
N ALA A 12 7.36 9.23 -21.32
CA ALA A 12 8.48 8.44 -20.81
C ALA A 12 8.22 8.03 -19.34
N LEU A 13 8.49 6.77 -19.01
CA LEU A 13 8.39 6.26 -17.65
C LEU A 13 9.45 6.95 -16.78
N LYS A 14 9.04 7.50 -15.63
CA LYS A 14 9.91 8.21 -14.69
C LYS A 14 9.99 7.55 -13.32
N ALA A 15 8.99 6.76 -12.94
CA ALA A 15 8.95 6.13 -11.63
C ALA A 15 8.40 4.70 -11.65
N VAL A 16 8.94 3.86 -10.77
CA VAL A 16 8.44 2.51 -10.48
C VAL A 16 8.05 2.44 -9.01
N LEU A 17 6.76 2.20 -8.75
CA LEU A 17 6.27 1.82 -7.43
C LEU A 17 6.33 0.29 -7.31
N ILE A 18 6.92 -0.21 -6.23
CA ILE A 18 7.13 -1.64 -6.01
C ILE A 18 6.47 -2.03 -4.69
N ASP A 19 5.52 -2.96 -4.74
CA ASP A 19 5.01 -3.57 -3.52
C ASP A 19 6.11 -4.41 -2.82
N LEU A 20 6.03 -4.53 -1.49
CA LEU A 20 7.02 -5.29 -0.71
C LEU A 20 6.65 -6.77 -0.59
N SER A 21 5.55 -7.07 0.11
CA SER A 21 5.22 -8.41 0.58
C SER A 21 4.38 -9.16 -0.44
N GLY A 22 4.96 -10.23 -0.99
CA GLY A 22 4.42 -10.99 -2.11
C GLY A 22 5.10 -10.65 -3.44
N THR A 23 5.83 -9.53 -3.49
CA THR A 23 6.51 -9.04 -4.71
C THR A 23 8.03 -9.11 -4.60
N LEU A 24 8.64 -8.50 -3.57
CA LEU A 24 10.08 -8.61 -3.32
C LEU A 24 10.44 -9.77 -2.40
N HIS A 25 9.55 -10.10 -1.47
CA HIS A 25 9.76 -11.16 -0.50
C HIS A 25 8.43 -11.83 -0.12
N VAL A 26 8.49 -13.10 0.27
CA VAL A 26 7.38 -13.82 0.89
C VAL A 26 7.84 -14.22 2.29
N GLU A 27 7.18 -13.66 3.31
CA GLU A 27 7.62 -13.75 4.70
C GLU A 27 9.10 -13.32 4.85
N GLU A 28 9.97 -14.18 5.38
CA GLU A 28 11.40 -13.91 5.61
C GLU A 28 12.28 -14.43 4.46
N THR A 29 11.72 -14.66 3.26
CA THR A 29 12.48 -15.14 2.09
C THR A 29 12.30 -14.18 0.91
N ALA A 30 13.41 -13.71 0.33
CA ALA A 30 13.37 -12.92 -0.89
C ALA A 30 12.86 -13.74 -2.08
N VAL A 31 12.12 -13.10 -2.98
CA VAL A 31 11.79 -13.69 -4.28
C VAL A 31 13.10 -13.94 -5.04
N PRO A 32 13.31 -15.14 -5.63
CA PRO A 32 14.57 -15.47 -6.30
C PRO A 32 14.96 -14.43 -7.36
N GLY A 33 16.18 -13.89 -7.26
CA GLY A 33 16.70 -12.88 -8.20
C GLY A 33 16.18 -11.45 -7.99
N ALA A 34 15.37 -11.19 -6.96
CA ALA A 34 14.78 -9.87 -6.74
C ALA A 34 15.83 -8.78 -6.41
N GLN A 35 16.89 -9.13 -5.69
CA GLN A 35 17.97 -8.18 -5.37
C GLN A 35 18.70 -7.73 -6.64
N ASP A 36 19.12 -8.67 -7.49
CA ASP A 36 19.81 -8.37 -8.75
C ASP A 36 18.91 -7.61 -9.72
N ALA A 37 17.61 -7.96 -9.76
CA ALA A 37 16.64 -7.20 -10.53
C ALA A 37 16.49 -5.75 -10.03
N LEU A 38 16.41 -5.54 -8.72
CA LEU A 38 16.33 -4.19 -8.17
C LEU A 38 17.58 -3.37 -8.50
N ASN A 39 18.78 -3.96 -8.41
CA ASN A 39 20.03 -3.29 -8.76
C ASN A 39 20.04 -2.85 -10.23
N ARG A 40 19.66 -3.74 -11.16
CA ARG A 40 19.51 -3.40 -12.58
C ARG A 40 18.49 -2.28 -12.82
N LEU A 41 17.38 -2.27 -12.07
CA LEU A 41 16.38 -1.21 -12.18
C LEU A 41 16.92 0.14 -11.69
N ARG A 42 17.72 0.14 -10.60
CA ARG A 42 18.37 1.35 -10.05
C ARG A 42 19.43 1.94 -10.99
N GLU A 43 20.06 1.12 -11.83
CA GLU A 43 21.01 1.58 -12.86
C GLU A 43 20.32 2.31 -14.02
N ALA A 44 19.00 2.18 -14.15
CA ALA A 44 18.22 2.85 -15.18
C ALA A 44 17.77 4.26 -14.77
N SER A 45 17.35 5.09 -15.73
CA SER A 45 16.91 6.47 -15.48
C SER A 45 15.46 6.57 -14.95
N VAL A 46 15.14 5.80 -13.90
CA VAL A 46 13.83 5.84 -13.22
C VAL A 46 14.00 5.96 -11.71
N ALA A 47 13.10 6.71 -11.09
CA ALA A 47 12.98 6.72 -9.64
C ALA A 47 12.30 5.43 -9.14
N VAL A 48 12.75 4.91 -8.01
CA VAL A 48 12.15 3.73 -7.36
C VAL A 48 11.54 4.14 -6.02
N LYS A 49 10.36 3.60 -5.72
CA LYS A 49 9.69 3.79 -4.44
C LYS A 49 9.02 2.49 -4.01
N PHE A 50 9.21 2.12 -2.76
CA PHE A 50 8.63 0.93 -2.18
C PHE A 50 7.35 1.28 -1.46
N VAL A 51 6.29 0.53 -1.73
CA VAL A 51 4.96 0.79 -1.17
C VAL A 51 4.42 -0.44 -0.44
N THR A 52 3.69 -0.25 0.66
CA THR A 52 3.03 -1.38 1.34
C THR A 52 1.82 -0.95 2.18
N ASN A 53 0.80 -1.82 2.21
CA ASN A 53 -0.34 -1.72 3.14
C ASN A 53 -0.01 -2.43 4.46
N THR A 54 0.98 -1.93 5.20
CA THR A 54 1.24 -2.40 6.56
C THR A 54 0.39 -1.66 7.58
N THR A 55 -0.01 -2.38 8.61
CA THR A 55 -0.71 -1.80 9.77
C THR A 55 -0.05 -2.19 11.10
N LYS A 56 0.99 -3.01 11.06
CA LYS A 56 1.64 -3.59 12.25
C LYS A 56 3.09 -3.19 12.39
N GLU A 57 3.78 -2.96 11.28
CA GLU A 57 5.21 -2.75 11.28
C GLU A 57 5.52 -1.29 10.93
N SER A 58 6.33 -0.64 11.77
CA SER A 58 6.89 0.67 11.45
C SER A 58 7.80 0.61 10.22
N LYS A 59 8.01 1.76 9.61
CA LYS A 59 8.93 1.91 8.47
C LYS A 59 10.35 1.43 8.80
N LYS A 60 10.82 1.71 10.02
CA LYS A 60 12.13 1.26 10.50
C LYS A 60 12.24 -0.27 10.54
N HIS A 61 11.26 -0.96 11.10
CA HIS A 61 11.27 -2.42 11.15
C HIS A 61 11.18 -3.06 9.75
N LEU A 62 10.41 -2.45 8.84
CA LEU A 62 10.38 -2.87 7.44
C LEU A 62 11.76 -2.76 6.80
N LEU A 63 12.45 -1.63 7.00
CA LEU A 63 13.79 -1.39 6.47
C LEU A 63 14.79 -2.43 6.99
N GLU A 64 14.81 -2.64 8.31
CA GLU A 64 15.69 -3.64 8.94
C GLU A 64 15.45 -5.05 8.38
N ARG A 65 14.18 -5.44 8.16
CA ARG A 65 13.87 -6.74 7.53
C ARG A 65 14.42 -6.82 6.11
N LEU A 66 14.21 -5.79 5.30
CA LEU A 66 14.65 -5.79 3.90
C LEU A 66 16.18 -5.77 3.79
N HIS A 67 16.88 -5.08 4.70
CA HIS A 67 18.34 -5.16 4.81
C HIS A 67 18.83 -6.57 5.16
N ARG A 68 18.16 -7.29 6.08
CA ARG A 68 18.48 -8.71 6.36
C ARG A 68 18.27 -9.62 5.15
N LEU A 69 17.39 -9.23 4.25
CA LEU A 69 17.16 -9.90 2.96
C LEU A 69 18.13 -9.44 1.86
N ASN A 70 19.14 -8.63 2.21
CA ASN A 70 20.15 -8.07 1.30
C ASN A 70 19.58 -7.13 0.22
N PHE A 71 18.47 -6.46 0.49
CA PHE A 71 18.04 -5.33 -0.34
C PHE A 71 18.72 -4.05 0.14
N ASP A 72 19.39 -3.33 -0.77
CA ASP A 72 19.92 -1.99 -0.48
C ASP A 72 18.82 -0.95 -0.72
N LEU A 73 18.32 -0.37 0.38
CA LEU A 73 17.19 0.56 0.41
C LEU A 73 17.43 1.62 1.48
N GLN A 74 16.92 2.82 1.25
CA GLN A 74 16.88 3.91 2.23
C GLN A 74 15.46 4.09 2.77
N GLU A 75 15.35 4.63 3.99
CA GLU A 75 14.07 4.82 4.66
C GLU A 75 13.13 5.73 3.84
N GLU A 76 13.68 6.75 3.19
CA GLU A 76 12.94 7.72 2.38
C GLU A 76 12.32 7.09 1.14
N GLU A 77 12.83 5.94 0.68
CA GLU A 77 12.28 5.20 -0.46
C GLU A 77 11.01 4.43 -0.08
N ILE A 78 10.72 4.24 1.21
CA ILE A 78 9.57 3.48 1.70
C ILE A 78 8.38 4.40 2.00
N PHE A 79 7.23 4.08 1.42
CA PHE A 79 5.94 4.71 1.69
C PHE A 79 4.91 3.68 2.13
N THR A 80 4.40 3.82 3.35
CA THR A 80 3.47 2.86 3.97
C THR A 80 2.07 3.46 4.10
N SER A 81 1.04 2.63 4.26
CA SER A 81 -0.29 3.12 4.65
C SER A 81 -0.29 3.81 6.02
N LEU A 82 0.66 3.50 6.90
CA LEU A 82 0.92 4.26 8.14
C LEU A 82 1.48 5.66 7.83
N SER A 83 2.39 5.78 6.85
CA SER A 83 2.91 7.07 6.37
C SER A 83 1.77 7.94 5.84
N ALA A 84 0.90 7.38 4.99
CA ALA A 84 -0.27 8.08 4.47
C ALA A 84 -1.23 8.54 5.59
N ALA A 85 -1.46 7.69 6.60
CA ALA A 85 -2.26 8.06 7.77
C ALA A 85 -1.61 9.22 8.54
N ARG A 86 -0.30 9.16 8.79
CA ARG A 86 0.46 10.20 9.47
C ARG A 86 0.37 11.52 8.72
N THR A 87 0.61 11.52 7.41
CA THR A 87 0.55 12.72 6.59
C THR A 87 -0.85 13.34 6.59
N LEU A 88 -1.92 12.53 6.55
CA LEU A 88 -3.29 13.03 6.70
C LEU A 88 -3.51 13.70 8.06
N LEU A 89 -3.02 13.10 9.15
CA LEU A 89 -3.12 13.67 10.49
C LEU A 89 -2.41 15.01 10.60
N GLU A 90 -1.19 15.12 10.06
CA GLU A 90 -0.39 16.34 10.07
C GLU A 90 -1.06 17.46 9.26
N GLN A 91 -1.52 17.15 8.05
CA GLN A 91 -2.21 18.10 7.17
C GLN A 91 -3.49 18.67 7.80
N LYS A 92 -4.23 17.82 8.52
CA LYS A 92 -5.50 18.20 9.17
C LYS A 92 -5.32 18.66 10.62
N ARG A 93 -4.11 18.57 11.17
CA ARG A 93 -3.79 18.84 12.58
C ARG A 93 -4.69 18.05 13.54
N HIS A 94 -4.94 16.79 13.19
CA HIS A 94 -5.73 15.89 14.00
C HIS A 94 -4.90 15.27 15.13
N ARG A 95 -5.54 15.06 16.28
CA ARG A 95 -5.00 14.31 17.42
C ARG A 95 -5.69 12.96 17.47
N PRO A 96 -5.02 11.86 17.10
CA PRO A 96 -5.69 10.58 16.92
C PRO A 96 -5.82 9.80 18.23
N LEU A 97 -6.95 9.10 18.37
CA LEU A 97 -6.99 7.83 19.09
C LEU A 97 -6.46 6.75 18.14
N LEU A 98 -5.28 6.20 18.45
CA LEU A 98 -4.59 5.21 17.62
C LEU A 98 -4.97 3.78 18.03
N LEU A 99 -5.76 3.09 17.20
CA LEU A 99 -6.06 1.65 17.28
C LEU A 99 -5.15 0.91 16.30
N VAL A 100 -3.86 0.83 16.62
CA VAL A 100 -2.81 0.17 15.82
C VAL A 100 -1.94 -0.70 16.74
N GLU A 101 -1.18 -1.66 16.21
CA GLU A 101 -0.23 -2.42 17.05
C GLU A 101 0.90 -1.52 17.57
N ASP A 102 1.44 -1.86 18.74
CA ASP A 102 2.50 -1.08 19.41
C ASP A 102 3.72 -0.88 18.51
N SER A 103 4.06 -1.88 17.69
CA SER A 103 5.16 -1.83 16.72
C SER A 103 4.93 -0.85 15.56
N ALA A 104 3.70 -0.37 15.37
CA ALA A 104 3.36 0.69 14.40
C ALA A 104 3.38 2.10 15.02
N LEU A 105 3.37 2.23 16.35
CA LEU A 105 3.32 3.54 17.03
C LEU A 105 4.52 4.42 16.71
N GLN A 106 5.67 3.82 16.39
CA GLN A 106 6.87 4.55 16.02
C GLN A 106 6.64 5.48 14.83
N ASP A 107 5.82 5.08 13.84
CA ASP A 107 5.48 5.90 12.66
C ASP A 107 4.62 7.13 13.04
N PHE A 108 4.04 7.18 14.24
CA PHE A 108 3.27 8.30 14.76
C PHE A 108 4.01 9.12 15.82
N THR A 109 5.31 8.89 16.02
CA THR A 109 6.13 9.67 16.97
C THR A 109 6.05 11.16 16.65
N GLY A 110 5.79 11.99 17.67
CA GLY A 110 5.63 13.44 17.52
C GLY A 110 4.23 13.91 17.10
N ILE A 111 3.29 12.99 16.84
CA ILE A 111 1.87 13.34 16.70
C ILE A 111 1.24 13.46 18.09
N GLU A 112 0.54 14.56 18.36
CA GLU A 112 -0.16 14.76 19.62
C GLU A 112 -1.40 13.85 19.73
N THR A 113 -1.54 13.11 20.83
CA THR A 113 -2.65 12.15 21.04
C THR A 113 -3.52 12.45 22.26
N SER A 114 -3.21 13.53 23.00
CA SER A 114 -4.06 14.05 24.08
C SER A 114 -5.39 14.54 23.50
N GLU A 115 -6.48 14.38 24.27
CA GLU A 115 -7.82 14.85 23.90
C GLU A 115 -8.18 14.54 22.43
N PRO A 116 -8.26 13.26 22.06
CA PRO A 116 -8.30 12.84 20.67
C PRO A 116 -9.54 13.38 19.95
N ASN A 117 -9.34 13.86 18.73
CA ASN A 117 -10.36 14.41 17.83
C ASN A 117 -10.41 13.71 16.47
N ALA A 118 -9.69 12.60 16.32
CA ALA A 118 -9.72 11.68 15.19
C ALA A 118 -9.58 10.24 15.70
N VAL A 119 -10.01 9.26 14.92
CA VAL A 119 -9.77 7.84 15.19
C VAL A 119 -8.98 7.27 14.03
N VAL A 120 -7.82 6.67 14.30
CA VAL A 120 -7.07 5.89 13.31
C VAL A 120 -7.20 4.42 13.67
N ILE A 121 -7.65 3.60 12.73
CA ILE A 121 -7.85 2.16 12.93
C ILE A 121 -7.04 1.36 11.92
N GLY A 122 -6.11 0.58 12.46
CA GLY A 122 -5.37 -0.49 11.81
C GLY A 122 -5.81 -1.85 12.33
N LEU A 123 -5.08 -2.92 12.03
CA LEU A 123 -5.28 -4.22 12.68
C LEU A 123 -4.58 -4.22 14.04
N ALA A 124 -5.36 -4.12 15.12
CA ALA A 124 -4.85 -4.09 16.50
C ALA A 124 -5.64 -5.08 17.39
N PRO A 125 -5.34 -6.40 17.31
CA PRO A 125 -6.15 -7.43 17.96
C PRO A 125 -6.37 -7.20 19.46
N GLU A 126 -5.33 -6.82 20.19
CA GLU A 126 -5.40 -6.54 21.64
C GLU A 126 -6.30 -5.34 21.99
N GLN A 127 -6.51 -4.44 21.03
CA GLN A 127 -7.36 -3.26 21.18
C GLN A 127 -8.79 -3.46 20.66
N PHE A 128 -9.07 -4.56 19.98
CA PHE A 128 -10.39 -4.86 19.41
C PHE A 128 -11.34 -5.50 20.43
N ASN A 129 -11.53 -4.79 21.54
CA ASN A 129 -12.48 -5.11 22.60
C ASN A 129 -13.59 -4.03 22.69
N TYR A 130 -14.68 -4.36 23.38
CA TYR A 130 -15.85 -3.49 23.48
C TYR A 130 -15.51 -2.10 24.04
N GLN A 131 -14.68 -2.03 25.08
CA GLN A 131 -14.35 -0.78 25.76
C GLN A 131 -13.62 0.19 24.83
N THR A 132 -12.59 -0.29 24.12
CA THR A 132 -11.83 0.52 23.17
C THR A 132 -12.67 0.92 21.96
N LEU A 133 -13.43 -0.01 21.38
CA LEU A 133 -14.29 0.29 20.23
C LEU A 133 -15.41 1.28 20.60
N ASN A 134 -16.00 1.16 21.79
CA ASN A 134 -17.01 2.10 22.27
C ASN A 134 -16.44 3.51 22.52
N LYS A 135 -15.16 3.61 22.92
CA LYS A 135 -14.45 4.91 22.99
C LYS A 135 -14.29 5.53 21.60
N ALA A 136 -13.81 4.75 20.63
CA ALA A 136 -13.67 5.19 19.24
C ALA A 136 -15.03 5.61 18.64
N PHE A 137 -16.07 4.80 18.85
CA PHE A 137 -17.44 5.08 18.44
C PHE A 137 -17.94 6.44 18.93
N ARG A 138 -17.77 6.76 20.22
CA ARG A 138 -18.19 8.05 20.79
C ARG A 138 -17.49 9.23 20.15
N LEU A 139 -16.16 9.13 19.93
CA LEU A 139 -15.43 10.18 19.23
C LEU A 139 -15.97 10.41 17.81
N VAL A 140 -16.25 9.33 17.07
CA VAL A 140 -16.78 9.43 15.71
C VAL A 140 -18.19 10.02 15.70
N LEU A 141 -19.05 9.66 16.65
CA LEU A 141 -20.37 10.32 16.83
C LEU A 141 -20.22 11.83 17.06
N ASP A 142 -19.27 12.24 17.91
CA ASP A 142 -19.02 13.63 18.27
C ASP A 142 -18.39 14.47 17.14
N GLY A 143 -18.10 13.87 15.98
CA GLY A 143 -17.55 14.60 14.84
C GLY A 143 -16.20 14.10 14.34
N ALA A 144 -15.49 13.28 15.10
CA ALA A 144 -14.15 12.83 14.74
C ALA A 144 -14.16 12.04 13.42
N PRO A 145 -13.19 12.26 12.51
CA PRO A 145 -13.05 11.41 11.34
C PRO A 145 -12.57 10.02 11.75
N LEU A 146 -13.15 9.00 11.12
CA LEU A 146 -12.67 7.62 11.18
C LEU A 146 -11.69 7.40 10.02
N ILE A 147 -10.42 7.19 10.33
CA ILE A 147 -9.34 6.98 9.36
C ILE A 147 -8.93 5.51 9.42
N ALA A 148 -9.18 4.76 8.36
CA ALA A 148 -8.81 3.35 8.27
C ALA A 148 -7.51 3.18 7.47
N ILE A 149 -6.52 2.48 8.04
CA ILE A 149 -5.27 2.18 7.33
C ILE A 149 -5.57 1.37 6.06
N HIS A 150 -6.43 0.35 6.17
CA HIS A 150 -7.00 -0.41 5.07
C HIS A 150 -8.26 -1.17 5.55
N LYS A 151 -9.06 -1.73 4.64
CA LYS A 151 -10.31 -2.45 4.96
C LYS A 151 -10.29 -3.93 4.57
N ALA A 152 -9.12 -4.57 4.71
CA ALA A 152 -9.01 -6.00 4.42
C ALA A 152 -9.98 -6.81 5.30
N ARG A 153 -10.76 -7.71 4.67
CA ARG A 153 -11.76 -8.55 5.37
C ARG A 153 -11.09 -9.53 6.33
N TYR A 154 -10.02 -10.15 5.87
CA TYR A 154 -9.24 -11.16 6.59
C TYR A 154 -7.81 -11.17 6.07
N TYR A 155 -6.91 -11.84 6.80
CA TYR A 155 -5.55 -12.15 6.38
C TYR A 155 -5.21 -13.60 6.74
N LYS A 156 -4.19 -14.17 6.09
CA LYS A 156 -3.74 -15.54 6.34
C LYS A 156 -2.71 -15.54 7.48
N ARG A 157 -2.93 -16.38 8.49
CA ARG A 157 -1.98 -16.75 9.54
C ARG A 157 -1.59 -18.21 9.38
N ARG A 158 -0.59 -18.64 10.15
CA ARG A 158 -0.14 -20.05 10.21
C ARG A 158 -1.27 -21.02 10.60
N ASP A 159 -2.19 -20.59 11.45
CA ASP A 159 -3.31 -21.36 11.99
C ASP A 159 -4.62 -21.22 11.19
N GLY A 160 -4.67 -20.38 10.15
CA GLY A 160 -5.87 -20.22 9.34
C GLY A 160 -6.13 -18.80 8.86
N LEU A 161 -7.36 -18.53 8.46
CA LEU A 161 -7.81 -17.17 8.17
C LEU A 161 -8.15 -16.46 9.48
N ALA A 162 -7.70 -15.23 9.63
CA ALA A 162 -8.02 -14.37 10.76
C ALA A 162 -8.64 -13.06 10.29
N LEU A 163 -9.46 -12.44 11.13
CA LEU A 163 -10.10 -11.16 10.81
C LEU A 163 -9.05 -10.06 10.57
N GLY A 164 -9.25 -9.30 9.50
CA GLY A 164 -8.49 -8.08 9.24
C GLY A 164 -9.06 -6.89 10.02
N PRO A 165 -8.62 -5.66 9.73
CA PRO A 165 -9.21 -4.46 10.32
C PRO A 165 -10.60 -4.14 9.75
N GLY A 166 -10.90 -4.58 8.52
CA GLY A 166 -12.13 -4.24 7.80
C GLY A 166 -13.43 -4.51 8.58
N PRO A 167 -13.61 -5.67 9.24
CA PRO A 167 -14.77 -5.93 10.10
C PRO A 167 -14.97 -4.92 11.22
N PHE A 168 -13.88 -4.45 11.85
CA PHE A 168 -13.93 -3.50 12.97
C PHE A 168 -14.14 -2.07 12.47
N VAL A 169 -13.58 -1.73 11.30
CA VAL A 169 -13.91 -0.50 10.58
C VAL A 169 -15.40 -0.48 10.26
N ALA A 170 -15.92 -1.56 9.65
CA ALA A 170 -17.32 -1.66 9.27
C ALA A 170 -18.27 -1.60 10.48
N ALA A 171 -17.87 -2.15 11.63
CA ALA A 171 -18.64 -2.04 12.87
C ALA A 171 -18.78 -0.58 13.32
N LEU A 172 -17.70 0.22 13.27
CA LEU A 172 -17.74 1.64 13.59
C LEU A 172 -18.52 2.44 12.55
N GLU A 173 -18.34 2.14 11.26
CA GLU A 173 -19.10 2.79 10.17
C GLU A 173 -20.60 2.55 10.35
N TYR A 174 -21.00 1.29 10.57
CA TYR A 174 -22.40 0.91 10.77
C TYR A 174 -22.99 1.56 12.03
N ALA A 175 -22.24 1.58 13.14
CA ALA A 175 -22.73 2.15 14.39
C ALA A 175 -22.93 3.68 14.30
N THR A 176 -22.18 4.37 13.44
CA THR A 176 -22.16 5.84 13.35
C THR A 176 -22.86 6.41 12.13
N ASP A 177 -23.25 5.57 11.17
CA ASP A 177 -23.72 5.97 9.83
C ASP A 177 -22.73 6.92 9.12
N ARG A 178 -21.43 6.67 9.30
CA ARG A 178 -20.32 7.44 8.71
C ARG A 178 -19.35 6.51 8.01
N ASN A 179 -18.83 6.93 6.87
CA ASN A 179 -17.81 6.18 6.14
C ASN A 179 -16.41 6.52 6.65
N ALA A 180 -15.54 5.51 6.74
CA ALA A 180 -14.13 5.72 7.04
C ALA A 180 -13.40 6.32 5.83
N ILE A 181 -12.45 7.20 6.12
CA ILE A 181 -11.43 7.64 5.17
C ILE A 181 -10.37 6.54 5.12
N VAL A 182 -10.33 5.79 4.02
CA VAL A 182 -9.27 4.80 3.78
C VAL A 182 -8.04 5.52 3.24
N VAL A 183 -6.85 5.20 3.76
CA VAL A 183 -5.59 5.86 3.34
C VAL A 183 -4.62 4.94 2.62
N GLY A 184 -4.76 3.62 2.75
CA GLY A 184 -3.95 2.64 2.02
C GLY A 184 -4.45 2.33 0.61
N LYS A 185 -3.75 1.44 -0.08
CA LYS A 185 -4.21 0.83 -1.34
C LYS A 185 -5.60 0.19 -1.16
N PRO A 186 -6.53 0.26 -2.15
CA PRO A 186 -6.38 0.76 -3.52
C PRO A 186 -6.65 2.27 -3.71
N GLU A 187 -6.67 3.08 -2.65
CA GLU A 187 -7.08 4.49 -2.77
C GLU A 187 -6.14 5.29 -3.67
N LYS A 188 -6.71 6.12 -4.56
CA LYS A 188 -5.93 6.92 -5.51
C LYS A 188 -4.95 7.86 -4.81
N SER A 189 -5.35 8.39 -3.65
CA SER A 189 -4.52 9.27 -2.82
C SER A 189 -3.23 8.57 -2.37
N PHE A 190 -3.27 7.28 -2.07
CA PHE A 190 -2.08 6.52 -1.67
C PHE A 190 -1.01 6.55 -2.77
N PHE A 191 -1.39 6.26 -4.02
CA PHE A 191 -0.47 6.25 -5.15
C PHE A 191 0.02 7.66 -5.50
N ALA A 192 -0.88 8.65 -5.48
CA ALA A 192 -0.52 10.05 -5.74
C ALA A 192 0.48 10.58 -4.70
N GLU A 193 0.28 10.25 -3.42
CA GLU A 193 1.17 10.65 -2.34
C GLU A 193 2.52 9.95 -2.41
N ALA A 194 2.55 8.64 -2.74
CA ALA A 194 3.79 7.90 -2.97
C ALA A 194 4.67 8.53 -4.08
N LEU A 195 4.05 9.09 -5.12
CA LEU A 195 4.72 9.73 -6.25
C LEU A 195 5.07 11.22 -6.00
N SER A 196 4.41 11.87 -5.04
CA SER A 196 4.53 13.32 -4.82
C SER A 196 5.98 13.77 -4.57
N ASN A 197 6.72 13.01 -3.77
CA ASN A 197 8.14 13.27 -3.47
C ASN A 197 9.09 12.99 -4.64
N LEU A 198 8.61 12.36 -5.72
CA LEU A 198 9.37 12.09 -6.93
C LEU A 198 9.12 13.13 -8.03
N GLY A 199 8.18 14.06 -7.83
CA GLY A 199 7.79 15.02 -8.87
C GLY A 199 7.19 14.36 -10.12
N CYS A 200 6.59 13.17 -9.94
CA CYS A 200 6.11 12.31 -11.03
C CYS A 200 4.57 12.28 -11.06
N ASN A 201 3.98 12.37 -12.26
CA ASN A 201 2.54 12.17 -12.41
C ASN A 201 2.21 10.67 -12.47
N PRO A 202 1.01 10.24 -12.05
CA PRO A 202 0.63 8.83 -12.15
C PRO A 202 0.79 8.23 -13.54
N ASN A 203 0.52 9.00 -14.61
CA ASN A 203 0.67 8.53 -15.99
C ASN A 203 2.12 8.41 -16.49
N GLU A 204 3.10 8.75 -15.65
CA GLU A 204 4.55 8.58 -15.89
C GLU A 204 5.12 7.47 -14.98
N ALA A 205 4.26 6.68 -14.34
CA ALA A 205 4.66 5.65 -13.38
C ALA A 205 4.03 4.27 -13.66
N VAL A 206 4.71 3.24 -13.17
CA VAL A 206 4.23 1.85 -13.18
C VAL A 206 4.25 1.28 -11.77
N MET A 207 3.21 0.54 -11.40
CA MET A 207 3.13 -0.22 -10.16
C MET A 207 3.43 -1.69 -10.44
N ILE A 208 4.29 -2.32 -9.63
CA ILE A 208 4.51 -3.77 -9.62
C ILE A 208 3.97 -4.32 -8.30
N GLY A 209 3.04 -5.28 -8.35
CA GLY A 209 2.45 -5.87 -7.15
C GLY A 209 1.81 -7.23 -7.39
N ASP A 210 1.48 -7.92 -6.30
CA ASP A 210 0.89 -9.26 -6.30
C ASP A 210 -0.64 -9.25 -6.11
N ASP A 211 -1.21 -8.10 -5.72
CA ASP A 211 -2.66 -7.89 -5.62
C ASP A 211 -3.24 -7.29 -6.90
N ALA A 212 -4.07 -8.06 -7.60
CA ALA A 212 -4.78 -7.53 -8.75
C ALA A 212 -5.64 -6.30 -8.42
N ARG A 213 -6.28 -6.23 -7.25
CA ARG A 213 -7.18 -5.13 -6.89
C ARG A 213 -6.45 -4.00 -6.19
N ASP A 214 -5.74 -4.33 -5.11
CA ASP A 214 -5.14 -3.31 -4.25
C ASP A 214 -3.95 -2.64 -4.95
N ASP A 215 -3.08 -3.41 -5.59
CA ASP A 215 -1.89 -2.87 -6.26
C ASP A 215 -2.22 -2.39 -7.66
N VAL A 216 -2.60 -3.33 -8.52
CA VAL A 216 -2.67 -3.09 -9.96
C VAL A 216 -3.92 -2.30 -10.33
N GLY A 217 -5.09 -2.74 -9.86
CA GLY A 217 -6.35 -2.02 -10.07
C GLY A 217 -6.35 -0.64 -9.44
N GLY A 218 -5.85 -0.52 -8.20
CA GLY A 218 -5.67 0.76 -7.51
C GLY A 218 -4.78 1.73 -8.30
N ALA A 219 -3.60 1.27 -8.72
CA ALA A 219 -2.66 2.08 -9.50
C ALA A 219 -3.22 2.49 -10.86
N GLN A 220 -3.86 1.57 -11.60
CA GLN A 220 -4.49 1.89 -12.88
C GLN A 220 -5.63 2.90 -12.75
N ASN A 221 -6.43 2.80 -11.68
CA ASN A 221 -7.46 3.78 -11.37
C ASN A 221 -6.89 5.16 -10.99
N ALA A 222 -5.67 5.20 -10.46
CA ALA A 222 -4.91 6.43 -10.22
C ALA A 222 -4.25 6.99 -11.50
N GLY A 223 -4.25 6.24 -12.61
CA GLY A 223 -3.71 6.65 -13.91
C GLY A 223 -2.34 6.06 -14.25
N MET A 224 -1.84 5.14 -13.44
CA MET A 224 -0.57 4.43 -13.68
C MET A 224 -0.74 3.24 -14.61
N LEU A 225 0.38 2.70 -15.10
CA LEU A 225 0.42 1.32 -15.58
C LEU A 225 0.56 0.38 -14.37
N GLY A 226 0.09 -0.86 -14.50
CA GLY A 226 0.20 -1.86 -13.43
C GLY A 226 0.64 -3.22 -13.96
N ILE A 227 1.68 -3.79 -13.36
CA ILE A 227 2.23 -5.11 -13.64
C ILE A 227 1.88 -6.03 -12.48
N LEU A 228 1.13 -7.09 -12.76
CA LEU A 228 0.77 -8.12 -11.80
C LEU A 228 1.85 -9.23 -11.81
N VAL A 229 2.42 -9.53 -10.65
CA VAL A 229 3.32 -10.69 -10.49
C VAL A 229 2.57 -11.89 -9.93
N ARG A 230 3.00 -13.10 -10.30
CA ARG A 230 2.37 -14.36 -9.84
C ARG A 230 2.95 -14.92 -8.53
N THR A 231 3.84 -14.19 -7.90
CA THR A 231 4.33 -14.47 -6.54
C THR A 231 3.30 -14.06 -5.47
N GLY A 232 3.59 -14.36 -4.21
CA GLY A 232 2.77 -13.88 -3.09
C GLY A 232 1.36 -14.47 -3.04
N LYS A 233 0.35 -13.61 -2.91
CA LYS A 233 -1.06 -13.99 -2.73
C LYS A 233 -1.83 -14.15 -4.04
N TYR A 234 -1.19 -13.91 -5.19
CA TYR A 234 -1.78 -14.16 -6.49
C TYR A 234 -2.39 -15.56 -6.57
N ARG A 235 -3.55 -15.67 -7.22
CA ARG A 235 -4.19 -16.92 -7.60
C ARG A 235 -4.52 -16.89 -9.08
N GLU A 236 -4.55 -18.06 -9.71
CA GLU A 236 -4.88 -18.19 -11.13
C GLU A 236 -6.23 -17.52 -11.44
N GLY A 237 -6.20 -16.59 -12.40
CA GLY A 237 -7.39 -15.81 -12.78
C GLY A 237 -7.57 -14.49 -12.04
N ASP A 238 -6.67 -14.13 -11.12
CA ASP A 238 -6.70 -12.84 -10.44
C ASP A 238 -6.57 -11.66 -11.41
N GLU A 239 -5.84 -11.83 -12.52
CA GLU A 239 -5.69 -10.85 -13.60
C GLU A 239 -7.02 -10.47 -14.27
N ARG A 240 -8.06 -11.33 -14.11
CA ARG A 240 -9.42 -11.10 -14.62
C ARG A 240 -10.34 -10.43 -13.59
N LYS A 241 -9.88 -10.19 -12.35
CA LYS A 241 -10.70 -9.56 -11.28
C LYS A 241 -10.85 -8.05 -11.43
N ILE A 242 -10.11 -7.43 -12.36
CA ILE A 242 -10.09 -5.99 -12.57
C ILE A 242 -10.33 -5.64 -14.04
N HIS A 243 -10.86 -4.44 -14.27
CA HIS A 243 -10.98 -3.83 -15.58
C HIS A 243 -10.56 -2.36 -15.52
N PRO A 244 -9.69 -1.87 -16.43
CA PRO A 244 -8.98 -2.65 -17.44
C PRO A 244 -8.04 -3.72 -16.82
N SER A 245 -7.69 -4.74 -17.60
CA SER A 245 -6.73 -5.77 -17.17
C SER A 245 -5.35 -5.17 -16.87
N PRO A 246 -4.49 -5.88 -16.11
CA PRO A 246 -3.11 -5.47 -15.90
C PRO A 246 -2.41 -5.14 -17.22
N HIS A 247 -1.51 -4.16 -17.23
CA HIS A 247 -0.66 -3.86 -18.38
C HIS A 247 0.17 -5.09 -18.79
N LEU A 248 0.66 -5.81 -17.78
CA LEU A 248 1.37 -7.07 -17.91
C LEU A 248 1.01 -7.97 -16.73
N THR A 249 0.97 -9.28 -16.96
CA THR A 249 1.04 -10.30 -15.90
C THR A 249 2.24 -11.19 -16.19
N CYS A 250 3.13 -11.36 -15.20
CA CYS A 250 4.39 -12.09 -15.34
C CYS A 250 4.67 -12.93 -14.08
N GLU A 251 5.64 -13.85 -14.13
CA GLU A 251 5.80 -14.81 -13.03
C GLU A 251 6.33 -14.16 -11.75
N SER A 252 7.18 -13.13 -11.87
CA SER A 252 7.90 -12.57 -10.72
C SER A 252 8.39 -11.13 -10.92
N PHE A 253 8.83 -10.50 -9.84
CA PHE A 253 9.43 -9.16 -9.87
C PHE A 253 10.62 -9.03 -10.86
N PRO A 254 11.58 -9.98 -10.92
CA PRO A 254 12.64 -9.94 -11.94
C PRO A 254 12.15 -9.85 -13.38
N GLU A 255 11.10 -10.60 -13.74
CA GLU A 255 10.52 -10.54 -15.09
C GLU A 255 9.84 -9.19 -15.37
N ALA A 256 9.17 -8.62 -14.37
CA ALA A 256 8.60 -7.27 -14.47
C ALA A 256 9.69 -6.23 -14.73
N VAL A 257 10.82 -6.31 -14.02
CA VAL A 257 11.97 -5.43 -14.24
C VAL A 257 12.53 -5.60 -15.65
N GLU A 258 12.73 -6.83 -16.12
CA GLU A 258 13.21 -7.06 -17.48
C GLU A 258 12.28 -6.48 -18.55
N HIS A 259 10.96 -6.60 -18.34
CA HIS A 259 9.99 -5.99 -19.23
C HIS A 259 10.11 -4.47 -19.26
N ILE A 260 10.21 -3.83 -18.10
CA ILE A 260 10.37 -2.36 -17.99
C ILE A 260 11.62 -1.91 -18.73
N LEU A 261 12.77 -2.53 -18.45
CA LEU A 261 14.05 -2.17 -19.05
C LEU A 261 14.09 -2.34 -20.58
N LYS A 262 13.37 -3.34 -21.12
CA LYS A 262 13.37 -3.64 -22.56
C LYS A 262 12.30 -2.89 -23.36
N ASN A 263 11.16 -2.54 -22.74
CA ASN A 263 9.96 -2.12 -23.48
C ASN A 263 9.36 -0.79 -23.01
N MET A 264 9.80 -0.22 -21.88
CA MET A 264 9.19 0.96 -21.27
C MET A 264 10.17 2.13 -21.07
N LEU A 265 11.48 1.87 -21.18
CA LEU A 265 12.58 2.85 -21.16
C LEU A 265 13.26 2.90 -22.52
#